data_AF-A0A935J8G6-F1
#
_entry.id   AF-A0A935J8G6-F1
#
_cell.length_a   1.000
_cell.length_b   1.000
_cell.length_c   1.000
_cell.angle_alpha   90.00
_cell.angle_beta   90.00
_cell.angle_gamma   90.00
#
_symmetry.space_group_name_H-M   'P 1'
#
loop_
_entity.id
_entity.type
_entity.pdbx_description
1 polymer ?
#
loop_
_entity_poly.entity_id
_entity_poly.type
_entity_poly.pdbx_seq_one_letter_code
_entity_poly.pdbx_strand_id
1 'polypeptide(L)'
;MNTTDTPAISSDEKLIGAAAHFFGPLAATILWVTQKDKSRFVKFQTLQALAFDLVIVTATGVLFFCVFGIMFLGMFTSLLTMMRDPSSQNEFLFLLPATMFPVTIFACIFPFSFVITAARLVASVSILGGRNYRYPFIGKWLEKFMEN
;
A
#
# COMPACT_ATOMS: atom_id res chain seq x y z
N MET A 1 -30.68 -23.26 -25.45
CA MET A 1 -29.83 -22.06 -25.57
C MET A 1 -29.03 -21.98 -24.28
N ASN A 2 -27.73 -22.32 -24.34
CA ASN A 2 -26.86 -22.57 -23.18
C ASN A 2 -26.63 -21.29 -22.36
N THR A 3 -26.95 -21.32 -21.07
CA THR A 3 -26.60 -20.28 -20.10
C THR A 3 -25.80 -20.95 -18.98
N THR A 4 -24.46 -20.99 -19.07
CA THR A 4 -23.48 -21.02 -17.94
C THR A 4 -22.03 -21.34 -18.34
N ASP A 5 -21.59 -21.16 -19.60
CA ASP A 5 -20.15 -21.24 -19.89
C ASP A 5 -19.50 -19.88 -19.67
N THR A 6 -19.37 -19.50 -18.39
CA THR A 6 -18.29 -18.56 -18.04
C THR A 6 -17.02 -19.38 -18.24
N PRO A 7 -16.11 -19.02 -19.17
CA PRO A 7 -14.92 -19.83 -19.42
C PRO A 7 -14.21 -20.03 -18.09
N ALA A 8 -13.97 -21.31 -17.74
CA ALA A 8 -13.29 -21.65 -16.50
C ALA A 8 -11.94 -20.91 -16.46
N ILE A 9 -11.75 -20.06 -15.45
CA ILE A 9 -10.54 -19.25 -15.30
C ILE A 9 -9.34 -20.21 -15.33
N SER A 10 -8.44 -19.99 -16.27
CA SER A 10 -7.28 -20.85 -16.48
C SER A 10 -6.33 -20.78 -15.27
N SER A 11 -5.62 -21.86 -14.98
CA SER A 11 -4.60 -21.89 -13.92
C SER A 11 -3.54 -20.80 -14.11
N ASP A 12 -3.20 -20.48 -15.36
CA ASP A 12 -2.24 -19.42 -15.69
C ASP A 12 -2.80 -18.03 -15.35
N GLU A 13 -4.09 -17.79 -15.59
CA GLU A 13 -4.75 -16.53 -15.24
C GLU A 13 -4.79 -16.31 -13.73
N LYS A 14 -5.00 -17.39 -12.95
CA LYS A 14 -4.93 -17.35 -11.48
C LYS A 14 -3.52 -17.05 -11.00
N LEU A 15 -2.51 -17.69 -11.60
CA LEU A 15 -1.10 -17.46 -11.24
C LEU A 15 -0.70 -16.01 -11.53
N ILE A 16 -1.08 -15.46 -12.69
CA ILE A 16 -0.79 -14.08 -13.07
C ILE A 16 -1.49 -13.10 -12.12
N GLY A 17 -2.77 -13.33 -11.79
CA GLY A 17 -3.49 -12.51 -10.83
C GLY A 17 -2.83 -12.52 -9.44
N ALA A 18 -2.44 -13.71 -8.94
CA ALA A 18 -1.77 -13.84 -7.66
C ALA A 18 -0.38 -13.19 -7.64
N ALA A 19 0.37 -13.32 -8.73
CA ALA A 19 1.69 -12.70 -8.90
C ALA A 19 1.60 -11.17 -8.88
N ALA A 20 0.57 -10.59 -9.52
CA ALA A 20 0.35 -9.15 -9.50
C ALA A 20 0.16 -8.60 -8.07
N HIS A 21 -0.60 -9.32 -7.23
CA HIS A 21 -0.78 -8.93 -5.83
C HIS A 21 0.45 -9.23 -4.96
N PHE A 22 1.26 -10.24 -5.28
CA PHE A 22 2.40 -10.63 -4.44
C PHE A 22 3.66 -9.80 -4.68
N PHE A 23 4.01 -9.53 -5.95
CA PHE A 23 5.31 -8.95 -6.33
C PHE A 23 5.37 -7.42 -6.33
N GLY A 24 4.31 -6.74 -5.90
CA GLY A 24 4.33 -5.28 -5.80
C GLY A 24 3.87 -4.54 -7.06
N PRO A 25 3.95 -3.20 -7.01
CA PRO A 25 3.42 -2.32 -8.07
C PRO A 25 4.13 -2.48 -9.40
N LEU A 26 5.44 -2.77 -9.40
CA LEU A 26 6.20 -2.96 -10.63
C LEU A 26 5.73 -4.20 -11.39
N ALA A 27 5.57 -5.32 -10.68
CA ALA A 27 5.06 -6.54 -11.28
C ALA A 27 3.60 -6.38 -11.73
N ALA A 28 2.76 -5.74 -10.92
CA ALA A 28 1.39 -5.43 -11.30
C ALA A 28 1.31 -4.56 -12.57
N THR A 29 2.22 -3.59 -12.72
CA THR A 29 2.30 -2.71 -13.90
C THR A 29 2.71 -3.49 -15.14
N ILE A 30 3.78 -4.28 -15.04
CA ILE A 30 4.29 -5.10 -16.15
C ILE A 30 3.21 -6.10 -16.59
N LEU A 31 2.55 -6.77 -15.64
CA LEU A 31 1.50 -7.74 -15.93
C LEU A 31 0.26 -7.07 -16.52
N TRP A 32 -0.12 -5.89 -16.03
CA TRP A 32 -1.21 -5.12 -16.63
C TRP A 32 -0.90 -4.75 -18.08
N VAL A 33 0.26 -4.15 -18.37
CA VAL A 33 0.63 -3.76 -19.74
C VAL A 33 0.70 -4.97 -20.69
N THR A 34 1.23 -6.10 -20.23
CA THR A 34 1.45 -7.28 -21.08
C THR A 34 0.24 -8.21 -21.23
N GLN A 35 -0.69 -8.21 -20.27
CA GLN A 35 -1.80 -9.17 -20.23
C GLN A 35 -3.19 -8.50 -20.27
N LYS A 36 -3.29 -7.16 -20.26
CA LYS A 36 -4.60 -6.44 -20.26
C LYS A 36 -5.54 -6.82 -21.40
N ASP A 37 -5.00 -7.16 -22.58
CA ASP A 37 -5.79 -7.44 -23.78
C ASP A 37 -6.12 -8.94 -23.95
N LYS A 38 -5.48 -9.81 -23.15
CA LYS A 38 -5.62 -11.27 -23.26
C LYS A 38 -6.75 -11.83 -22.40
N SER A 39 -7.01 -11.24 -21.24
CA SER A 39 -8.03 -11.73 -20.31
C SER A 39 -8.66 -10.60 -19.51
N ARG A 40 -10.00 -10.56 -19.51
CA ARG A 40 -10.78 -9.60 -18.71
C ARG A 40 -10.57 -9.82 -17.21
N PHE A 41 -10.37 -11.06 -16.77
CA PHE A 41 -10.08 -11.39 -15.36
C PHE A 41 -8.70 -10.87 -14.94
N VAL A 42 -7.66 -11.17 -15.73
CA VAL A 42 -6.29 -10.71 -15.45
C VAL A 42 -6.22 -9.19 -15.48
N LYS A 43 -6.88 -8.53 -16.44
CA LYS A 43 -6.99 -7.07 -16.50
C LYS A 43 -7.57 -6.48 -15.20
N PHE A 44 -8.66 -7.06 -14.69
CA PHE A 44 -9.28 -6.57 -13.45
C PHE A 44 -8.37 -6.78 -12.23
N GLN A 45 -7.76 -7.97 -12.09
CA GLN A 45 -6.91 -8.27 -10.94
C GLN A 45 -5.62 -7.45 -10.91
N THR A 46 -4.97 -7.28 -12.07
CA THR A 46 -3.76 -6.45 -12.19
C THR A 46 -4.05 -4.96 -11.95
N LEU A 47 -5.18 -4.44 -12.48
CA LEU A 47 -5.61 -3.07 -12.22
C LEU A 47 -6.01 -2.86 -10.75
N GLN A 48 -6.65 -3.85 -10.13
CA GLN A 48 -6.99 -3.81 -8.71
C GLN A 48 -5.74 -3.83 -7.81
N ALA A 49 -4.72 -4.62 -8.18
CA ALA A 49 -3.42 -4.62 -7.51
C ALA A 49 -2.73 -3.25 -7.62
N LEU A 50 -2.73 -2.64 -8.81
CA LEU A 50 -2.19 -1.30 -9.02
C LEU A 50 -2.91 -0.21 -8.23
N ALA A 51 -4.24 -0.24 -8.23
CA ALA A 51 -5.04 0.72 -7.47
C ALA A 51 -4.81 0.58 -5.96
N PHE A 52 -4.68 -0.66 -5.47
CA PHE A 52 -4.29 -0.91 -4.09
C PHE A 52 -2.91 -0.36 -3.78
N ASP A 53 -1.92 -0.64 -4.62
CA ASP A 53 -0.56 -0.14 -4.42
C ASP A 53 -0.49 1.39 -4.47
N LEU A 54 -1.28 2.04 -5.33
CA LEU A 54 -1.38 3.50 -5.36
C LEU A 54 -1.94 4.06 -4.05
N VAL A 55 -3.04 3.49 -3.54
CA VAL A 55 -3.63 3.89 -2.26
C VAL A 55 -2.64 3.70 -1.12
N ILE A 56 -1.93 2.58 -1.09
CA ILE A 56 -0.91 2.30 -0.08
C ILE A 56 0.24 3.31 -0.16
N VAL A 57 0.77 3.60 -1.35
CA VAL A 57 1.84 4.59 -1.53
C VAL A 57 1.39 5.98 -1.09
N THR A 58 0.17 6.40 -1.45
CA THR A 58 -0.37 7.69 -1.02
C THR A 58 -0.57 7.74 0.50
N ALA A 59 -1.20 6.73 1.10
CA ALA A 59 -1.45 6.68 2.54
C ALA A 59 -0.14 6.65 3.34
N THR A 60 0.82 5.85 2.90
CA THR A 60 2.16 5.77 3.49
C THR A 60 2.88 7.11 3.34
N GLY A 61 2.84 7.73 2.16
CA GLY A 61 3.45 9.04 1.91
C GLY A 61 2.90 10.13 2.82
N VAL A 62 1.58 10.19 3.01
CA VAL A 62 0.94 11.13 3.95
C VAL A 62 1.35 10.85 5.39
N LEU A 63 1.34 9.59 5.82
CA LEU A 63 1.78 9.22 7.17
C LEU A 63 3.23 9.64 7.43
N PHE A 64 4.13 9.33 6.49
CA PHE A 64 5.54 9.75 6.58
C PHE A 64 5.65 11.26 6.62
N PHE A 65 4.95 11.99 5.74
CA PHE A 65 4.96 13.44 5.74
C PHE A 65 4.51 14.03 7.09
N CYS A 66 3.44 13.49 7.69
CA CYS A 66 2.97 13.93 9.00
C CYS A 66 3.97 13.61 10.12
N VAL A 67 4.50 12.39 10.18
CA VAL A 67 5.48 11.98 11.20
C VAL A 67 6.74 12.84 11.10
N PHE A 68 7.34 12.93 9.90
CA PHE A 68 8.52 13.75 9.68
C PHE A 68 8.25 15.24 9.93
N GLY A 69 7.06 15.75 9.56
CA GLY A 69 6.67 17.12 9.80
C GLY A 69 6.61 17.47 11.29
N ILE A 70 5.98 16.63 12.11
CA ILE A 70 5.92 16.80 13.57
C ILE A 70 7.33 16.75 14.17
N MET A 71 8.16 15.82 13.71
CA MET A 71 9.53 15.68 14.22
C MET A 71 10.41 16.87 13.84
N PHE A 72 10.30 17.35 12.59
CA PHE A 72 11.01 18.53 12.13
C PHE A 72 10.59 19.78 12.91
N LEU A 73 9.29 19.94 13.17
CA LEU A 73 8.79 21.02 14.01
C LEU A 73 9.33 20.94 15.45
N GLY A 74 9.39 19.74 16.03
CA GLY A 74 9.98 19.50 17.35
C GLY A 74 11.47 19.85 17.41
N MET A 75 12.25 19.45 16.40
CA MET A 75 13.67 19.81 16.30
C MET A 75 13.85 21.32 16.12
N PHE A 76 13.05 21.94 15.25
CA PHE A 76 13.14 23.37 14.95
C PHE A 76 12.79 24.24 16.17
N THR A 77 11.73 23.89 16.91
CA THR A 77 11.35 24.58 18.16
C THR A 77 12.40 24.41 19.26
N SER A 78 13.00 23.22 19.36
CA SER A 78 14.11 22.97 20.30
C SER A 78 15.35 23.79 19.96
N LEU A 79 15.68 23.92 18.68
CA LEU A 79 16.79 24.77 18.23
C LEU A 79 16.53 26.26 18.53
N LEU A 80 15.32 26.76 18.24
CA LEU A 80 14.96 28.16 18.50
C LEU A 80 15.00 28.52 20.00
N THR A 81 14.56 27.59 20.86
CA THR A 81 14.60 27.80 22.32
C THR A 81 16.04 27.83 22.84
N MET A 82 16.93 26.97 22.35
CA MET A 82 18.36 26.98 22.67
C MET A 82 19.04 28.29 22.25
N MET A 83 18.70 28.85 21.08
CA MET A 83 19.24 30.14 20.64
C MET A 83 18.75 31.32 21.51
N ARG A 84 17.52 31.22 22.04
CA ARG A 84 16.90 32.29 22.83
C ARG A 84 17.42 32.32 24.27
N ASP A 85 17.66 31.14 24.86
CA ASP A 85 18.19 31.01 26.21
C ASP A 85 19.24 29.88 26.27
N PRO A 86 20.53 30.21 26.10
CA PRO A 86 21.63 29.24 26.16
C PRO A 86 21.79 28.58 27.53
N SER A 87 21.18 29.14 28.58
CA SER A 87 21.23 28.59 29.94
C SER A 87 20.07 27.63 30.24
N SER A 88 19.13 27.49 29.31
CA SER A 88 18.02 26.57 29.47
C SER A 88 18.54 25.12 29.47
N GLN A 89 18.42 24.43 30.61
CA GLN A 89 18.75 23.00 30.79
C GLN A 89 17.75 22.07 30.07
N ASN A 90 17.19 22.51 28.93
CA ASN A 90 16.22 21.78 28.15
C ASN A 90 16.87 20.78 27.18
N GLU A 91 18.06 20.27 27.51
CA GLU A 91 18.77 19.25 26.72
C GLU A 91 17.89 18.02 26.47
N PHE A 92 17.01 17.69 27.43
CA PHE A 92 16.03 16.63 27.29
C PHE A 92 15.07 16.87 26.11
N LEU A 93 14.53 18.08 25.95
CA LEU A 93 13.62 18.41 24.84
C LEU A 93 14.33 18.38 23.48
N PHE A 94 15.63 18.71 23.44
CA PHE A 94 16.43 18.65 22.22
C PHE A 94 16.80 17.21 21.83
N LEU A 95 17.13 16.35 22.81
CA LEU A 95 17.52 14.96 22.58
C LEU A 95 16.31 14.02 22.37
N LEU A 96 15.12 14.39 22.85
CA LEU A 96 13.92 13.56 22.77
C LEU A 96 13.52 13.24 21.32
N PRO A 97 13.41 14.19 20.36
CA PRO A 97 13.10 13.87 18.96
C PRO A 97 14.16 12.97 18.32
N ALA A 98 15.45 13.21 18.61
CA ALA A 98 16.54 12.44 18.03
C ALA A 98 16.56 10.98 18.52
N THR A 99 16.29 10.75 19.80
CA THR A 99 16.28 9.40 20.41
C THR A 99 14.98 8.64 20.14
N MET A 100 13.85 9.34 20.03
CA MET A 100 12.55 8.74 19.71
C MET A 100 12.34 8.49 18.22
N PHE A 101 13.18 9.04 17.34
CA PHE A 101 13.06 8.86 15.88
C PHE A 101 13.03 7.40 15.43
N PRO A 102 13.99 6.53 15.80
CA PRO A 102 13.98 5.15 15.33
C PRO A 102 12.79 4.36 15.90
N VAL A 103 12.44 4.62 17.17
CA VAL A 103 11.32 3.97 17.85
C VAL A 103 9.99 4.34 17.21
N THR A 104 9.79 5.62 16.88
CA THR A 104 8.56 6.13 16.27
C THR A 104 8.38 5.59 14.86
N ILE A 105 9.44 5.60 14.05
CA ILE A 105 9.44 5.02 12.71
C ILE A 105 9.13 3.52 12.77
N PHE A 106 9.79 2.78 13.66
CA PHE A 106 9.54 1.35 13.81
C PHE A 106 8.10 1.07 14.27
N ALA A 107 7.62 1.79 15.28
CA ALA A 107 6.28 1.62 15.83
C ALA A 107 5.16 1.97 14.83
N CYS A 108 5.38 2.94 13.93
CA CYS A 108 4.39 3.31 12.92
C CYS A 108 4.45 2.42 11.67
N ILE A 109 5.65 2.11 11.17
CA ILE A 109 5.80 1.37 9.91
C ILE A 109 5.53 -0.11 10.11
N PHE A 110 6.06 -0.73 11.16
CA PHE A 110 5.99 -2.17 11.35
C PHE A 110 4.55 -2.73 11.33
N PRO A 111 3.60 -2.24 12.15
CA PRO A 111 2.23 -2.75 12.12
C PRO A 111 1.53 -2.45 10.80
N PHE A 112 1.81 -1.30 10.19
CA PHE A 112 1.20 -0.90 8.93
C PHE A 112 1.68 -1.80 7.77
N SER A 113 2.98 -2.02 7.66
CA SER A 113 3.58 -2.96 6.70
C SER A 113 3.10 -4.39 6.92
N PHE A 114 2.93 -4.82 8.17
CA PHE A 114 2.42 -6.16 8.48
C PHE A 114 0.99 -6.34 7.96
N VAL A 115 0.10 -5.37 8.21
CA VAL A 115 -1.30 -5.41 7.72
C VAL A 115 -1.35 -5.40 6.19
N ILE A 116 -0.51 -4.59 5.52
CA ILE A 116 -0.44 -4.56 4.05
C ILE A 116 -0.01 -5.92 3.49
N THR A 117 1.10 -6.47 3.99
CA THR A 117 1.61 -7.76 3.52
C THR A 117 0.61 -8.88 3.76
N ALA A 118 -0.07 -8.88 4.92
CA ALA A 118 -1.14 -9.83 5.21
C ALA A 118 -2.30 -9.68 4.20
N ALA A 119 -2.74 -8.46 3.91
CA ALA A 119 -3.80 -8.20 2.92
C ALA A 119 -3.42 -8.69 1.50
N ARG A 120 -2.18 -8.43 1.07
CA ARG A 120 -1.64 -8.90 -0.21
C ARG A 120 -1.60 -10.43 -0.27
N LEU A 121 -1.15 -11.07 0.80
CA LEU A 121 -1.07 -12.52 0.89
C LEU A 121 -2.47 -13.16 0.82
N VAL A 122 -3.44 -12.61 1.56
CA VAL A 122 -4.84 -13.06 1.52
C VAL A 122 -5.43 -12.90 0.12
N ALA A 123 -5.15 -11.79 -0.56
CA ALA A 123 -5.59 -11.57 -1.94
C ALA A 123 -4.98 -12.61 -2.90
N SER A 124 -3.66 -12.81 -2.86
CA SER A 124 -2.96 -13.79 -3.69
C SER A 124 -3.46 -15.21 -3.45
N VAL A 125 -3.57 -15.65 -2.20
CA VAL A 125 -4.07 -17.00 -1.85
C VAL A 125 -5.52 -17.19 -2.28
N SER A 126 -6.36 -16.17 -2.13
CA SER A 126 -7.77 -16.24 -2.55
C SER A 126 -7.91 -16.39 -4.06
N ILE A 127 -7.08 -15.69 -4.85
CA ILE A 127 -7.05 -15.79 -6.31
C ILE A 127 -6.54 -17.17 -6.76
N LEU A 128 -5.51 -17.72 -6.10
CA LEU A 128 -5.03 -19.08 -6.36
C LEU A 128 -6.11 -20.14 -6.10
N GLY A 129 -6.92 -19.94 -5.05
CA GLY A 129 -8.08 -20.79 -4.75
C GLY A 129 -9.25 -20.67 -5.73
N GLY A 130 -9.11 -19.86 -6.80
CA GLY A 130 -10.17 -19.64 -7.80
C GLY A 130 -11.30 -18.73 -7.34
N ARG A 131 -11.13 -18.04 -6.19
CA ARG A 131 -12.10 -17.03 -5.74
C ARG A 131 -11.78 -15.69 -6.37
N ASN A 132 -12.80 -15.01 -6.89
CA ASN A 132 -12.68 -13.64 -7.38
C ASN A 132 -12.53 -12.68 -6.19
N TYR A 133 -11.30 -12.51 -5.71
CA TYR A 133 -11.03 -11.62 -4.59
C TYR A 133 -11.26 -10.16 -4.99
N ARG A 134 -12.13 -9.47 -4.25
CA ARG A 134 -12.48 -8.06 -4.44
C ARG A 134 -12.15 -7.29 -3.16
N TYR A 135 -11.30 -6.27 -3.26
CA TYR A 135 -11.11 -5.34 -2.15
C TYR A 135 -12.42 -4.56 -1.91
N PRO A 136 -12.96 -4.48 -0.68
CA PRO A 136 -14.29 -3.93 -0.42
C PRO A 136 -14.51 -2.49 -0.92
N PHE A 137 -13.46 -1.66 -0.82
CA PHE A 137 -13.50 -0.25 -1.21
C PHE A 137 -12.99 -0.05 -2.65
N ILE A 138 -11.86 -0.66 -3.00
CA ILE A 138 -11.21 -0.47 -4.31
C ILE A 138 -11.97 -1.21 -5.42
N GLY A 139 -12.48 -2.42 -5.14
CA GLY A 139 -13.19 -3.22 -6.13
C GLY A 139 -14.43 -2.52 -6.68
N LYS A 140 -15.21 -1.85 -5.81
CA LYS A 140 -16.41 -1.09 -6.22
C LYS A 140 -16.07 0.14 -7.06
N TRP A 141 -14.99 0.85 -6.72
CA TRP A 141 -14.53 2.01 -7.48
C TRP A 141 -14.02 1.60 -8.86
N LEU A 142 -13.28 0.49 -8.95
CA LEU A 142 -12.73 -0.03 -10.19
C LEU A 142 -13.80 -0.58 -11.14
N GLU A 143 -14.83 -1.24 -10.60
CA GLU A 143 -15.96 -1.77 -11.39
C GLU A 143 -16.69 -0.61 -12.09
N LYS A 144 -16.97 0.47 -11.36
CA LYS A 144 -17.52 1.71 -11.92
C LYS A 144 -16.62 2.38 -12.96
N PHE A 145 -15.29 2.29 -12.80
CA PHE A 145 -14.33 2.83 -13.77
C PHE A 145 -14.29 2.02 -15.08
N MET A 146 -14.54 0.71 -15.02
CA MET A 146 -14.56 -0.15 -16.23
C MET A 146 -15.92 -0.19 -16.94
N GLU A 147 -16.99 0.28 -16.30
CA GLU A 147 -18.32 0.40 -16.90
C GLU A 147 -18.51 1.71 -17.70
N ASN A 148 -17.65 2.71 -17.49
CA ASN A 148 -17.57 3.95 -18.27
C ASN A 148 -16.56 3.82 -19.44
#